data_AF-A0A2M7FCU5-F1
#
_entry.id   AF-A0A2M7FCU5-F1
#
_cell.length_a   1.000
_cell.length_b   1.000
_cell.length_c   1.000
_cell.angle_alpha   90.00
_cell.angle_beta   90.00
_cell.angle_gamma   90.00
#
_symmetry.space_group_name_H-M   'P 1'
#
loop_
_entity.id
_entity.type
_entity.pdbx_description
1 polymer ?
#
loop_
_entity_poly.entity_id
_entity_poly.type
_entity_poly.pdbx_seq_one_letter_code
_entity_poly.pdbx_strand_id
1 'polypeptide(L)' 'MSKAKKGPLPTLEATYQMGVISIENLPENNYFNGNLGVQLAADGRVWVCIDGQAFLRFTPSGKQDG' A
#
# COMPACT_ATOMS: atom_id res chain seq x y z
N MET A 1 12.92 -13.09 -34.20
CA MET A 1 11.94 -12.84 -33.12
C MET A 1 12.73 -12.53 -31.85
N SER A 2 12.83 -11.26 -31.46
CA SER A 2 13.62 -10.85 -30.29
C SER A 2 12.80 -11.04 -29.02
N LYS A 3 13.31 -11.83 -28.06
CA LYS A 3 12.69 -11.97 -26.73
C LYS A 3 12.86 -10.65 -25.99
N ALA A 4 11.75 -10.02 -25.61
CA ALA A 4 11.78 -8.87 -24.70
C ALA A 4 12.48 -9.30 -23.39
N LYS A 5 13.61 -8.67 -23.08
CA LYS A 5 14.24 -8.79 -21.77
C LYS A 5 13.29 -8.14 -20.76
N LYS A 6 12.67 -8.94 -19.89
CA LYS A 6 12.01 -8.42 -18.69
C LYS A 6 13.12 -7.77 -17.86
N GLY A 7 13.17 -6.43 -17.87
CA GLY A 7 13.99 -5.68 -16.92
C GLY A 7 13.58 -6.03 -15.49
N PRO A 8 14.34 -5.59 -14.47
CA PRO A 8 13.92 -5.72 -13.09
C PRO A 8 12.50 -5.16 -12.98
N LEU A 9 11.57 -5.94 -12.42
CA LEU A 9 10.27 -5.39 -12.04
C LEU A 9 10.57 -4.19 -11.13
N PRO A 10 9.93 -3.02 -11.35
CA PRO A 10 10.12 -1.89 -10.45
C PRO A 10 9.91 -2.40 -9.02
N THR A 11 10.92 -2.21 -8.18
CA THR A 11 10.79 -2.42 -6.74
C THR A 11 9.58 -1.60 -6.32
N LEU A 12 8.53 -2.29 -5.87
CA LEU A 12 7.31 -1.63 -5.47
C LEU A 12 7.65 -0.67 -4.33
N GLU A 13 7.62 0.63 -4.62
CA GLU A 13 7.87 1.68 -3.64
C GLU A 13 6.91 1.47 -2.47
N ALA A 14 7.47 1.25 -1.28
CA ALA A 14 6.72 1.06 -0.07
C ALA A 14 7.38 1.81 1.08
N THR A 15 6.57 2.54 1.83
CA THR A 15 7.00 3.23 3.05
C THR A 15 6.29 2.60 4.23
N TYR A 16 7.02 2.39 5.33
CA TYR A 16 6.53 1.76 6.54
C TYR A 16 6.95 2.57 7.77
N GLN A 17 6.08 2.61 8.77
CA GLN A 17 6.31 3.29 10.03
C GLN A 17 5.70 2.49 11.18
N MET A 18 6.53 2.18 12.17
CA MET A 18 6.07 1.63 13.44
C MET A 18 5.39 2.71 14.29
N GLY A 19 4.26 2.38 14.91
CA GLY A 19 3.58 3.27 15.84
C GLY A 19 2.29 2.69 16.43
N VAL A 20 1.56 3.55 17.13
CA VAL A 20 0.19 3.25 17.59
C VAL A 20 -0.77 3.55 16.44
N ILE A 21 -1.55 2.55 16.05
CA ILE A 21 -2.58 2.63 15.03
C ILE A 21 -3.93 2.72 15.75
N SER A 22 -4.74 3.70 15.35
CA SER A 22 -6.14 3.82 15.78
C SER A 22 -7.07 3.52 14.61
N ILE A 23 -8.03 2.62 14.79
CA ILE A 23 -9.10 2.39 13.81
C ILE A 23 -10.40 2.96 14.37
N GLU A 24 -11.04 3.84 13.64
CA GLU A 24 -12.35 4.37 14.04
C GLU A 24 -13.45 3.31 13.89
N ASN A 25 -14.48 3.39 14.74
CA ASN A 25 -15.67 2.52 14.68
C ASN A 25 -15.44 1.02 14.95
N LEU A 26 -14.30 0.64 15.52
CA LEU A 26 -14.18 -0.65 16.20
C LEU A 26 -14.74 -0.55 17.64
N PRO A 27 -15.26 -1.66 18.21
CA PRO A 27 -15.55 -1.74 19.65
C PRO A 27 -14.27 -1.54 20.50
N GLU A 28 -14.39 -1.62 21.82
CA GLU A 28 -13.28 -1.39 22.77
C GLU A 28 -11.93 -1.99 22.32
N ASN A 29 -10.83 -1.29 22.63
CA ASN A 29 -9.46 -1.57 22.19
C ASN A 29 -9.20 -1.31 20.70
N ASN A 30 -9.64 -0.16 20.21
CA ASN A 30 -9.42 0.28 18.83
C ASN A 30 -8.03 0.91 18.58
N TYR A 31 -7.11 0.78 19.56
CA TYR A 31 -5.72 1.21 19.48
C TYR A 31 -4.80 0.00 19.64
N PHE A 32 -3.82 -0.14 18.76
CA PHE A 32 -2.82 -1.20 18.87
C PHE A 32 -1.48 -0.75 18.27
N ASN A 33 -0.38 -1.35 18.74
CA ASN A 33 0.92 -1.13 18.12
C ASN A 33 1.02 -1.97 16.84
N GLY A 34 1.53 -1.37 15.76
CA GLY A 34 1.75 -2.08 14.51
C GLY A 34 2.62 -1.30 13.54
N ASN A 35 2.92 -1.94 12.42
CA ASN A 35 3.63 -1.32 11.31
C ASN A 35 2.62 -0.84 10.26
N LEU A 36 2.43 0.46 10.13
CA LEU A 36 1.58 1.04 9.10
C LEU A 36 2.41 1.29 7.85
N GLY A 37 1.92 0.85 6.69
CA GLY A 37 2.60 1.06 5.43
C GLY A 37 1.70 1.54 4.30
N VAL A 38 2.33 2.15 3.30
CA VAL A 38 1.72 2.44 2.00
C VAL A 38 2.57 1.77 0.93
N GLN A 39 1.93 1.00 0.06
CA GLN A 39 2.61 0.24 -1.00
C GLN A 39 1.93 0.48 -2.34
N LEU A 40 2.73 0.64 -3.40
CA LEU A 40 2.23 0.60 -4.78
C LEU A 40 2.18 -0.85 -5.26
N ALA A 41 1.07 -1.28 -5.85
CA ALA A 41 0.94 -2.56 -6.51
C ALA A 41 1.41 -2.45 -7.97
N ALA A 42 1.79 -3.59 -8.56
CA ALA A 42 2.26 -3.66 -9.94
C ALA A 42 1.21 -3.21 -10.98
N ASP A 43 -0.07 -3.23 -10.61
CA ASP A 43 -1.19 -2.77 -11.44
C ASP A 43 -1.56 -1.29 -11.21
N GLY A 44 -0.72 -0.55 -10.47
CA GLY A 44 -0.92 0.88 -10.18
C GLY A 44 -1.88 1.17 -9.02
N ARG A 45 -2.40 0.14 -8.34
CA ARG A 45 -3.20 0.33 -7.12
C ARG A 45 -2.33 0.78 -5.95
N VAL A 46 -2.92 1.53 -5.04
CA VAL A 46 -2.30 1.94 -3.78
C VAL A 46 -2.88 1.08 -2.66
N TRP A 47 -2.04 0.48 -1.83
CA TRP A 47 -2.44 -0.31 -0.67
C TRP A 47 -2.02 0.41 0.61
N VAL A 48 -2.92 0.50 1.59
CA VAL A 48 -2.56 0.79 2.98
C VAL A 48 -2.46 -0.55 3.70
N CYS A 49 -1.30 -0.81 4.29
CA CYS A 49 -0.94 -2.08 4.91
C CYS A 49 -0.81 -1.91 6.42
N ILE A 50 -1.21 -2.95 7.17
CA ILE A 50 -0.95 -3.09 8.61
C ILE A 50 -0.16 -4.39 8.76
N ASP A 51 1.04 -4.30 9.35
CA ASP A 51 1.98 -5.43 9.51
C ASP A 51 2.26 -6.17 8.19
N GLY A 52 2.41 -5.40 7.11
CA GLY A 52 2.68 -5.92 5.76
C GLY A 52 1.46 -6.55 5.06
N GLN A 53 0.28 -6.57 5.70
CA GLN A 53 -0.96 -7.09 5.12
C GLN A 53 -1.84 -5.96 4.61
N ALA A 54 -2.38 -6.08 3.40
CA ALA A 54 -3.24 -5.08 2.80
C ALA A 54 -4.56 -4.92 3.59
N PHE A 55 -4.79 -3.73 4.16
CA PHE A 55 -5.98 -3.37 4.92
C PHE A 55 -6.97 -2.60 4.04
N LEU A 56 -6.50 -1.60 3.30
CA LEU A 56 -7.30 -0.85 2.31
C LEU A 56 -6.61 -0.85 0.95
N ARG A 57 -7.41 -0.81 -0.12
CA ARG A 57 -6.93 -0.76 -1.51
C ARG A 57 -7.68 0.30 -2.28
N PHE A 58 -6.95 1.14 -2.99
CA PHE A 58 -7.52 2.21 -3.80
C PHE A 58 -7.01 2.08 -5.24
N THR A 59 -7.90 2.33 -6.18
CA THR A 59 -7.53 2.59 -7.58
C THR A 59 -7.59 4.09 -7.77
N PRO A 60 -6.47 4.77 -8.07
CA PRO A 60 -6.50 6.20 -8.36
C PRO A 60 -7.47 6.48 -9.52
N SER A 61 -8.53 7.25 -9.25
CA SER A 61 -9.52 7.65 -10.26
C SER A 61 -9.37 9.14 -10.53
N GLY A 62 -8.41 9.52 -11.37
CA GLY A 62 -8.16 10.91 -11.72
C GLY A 62 -7.41 11.06 -13.05
N LYS A 63 -7.93 11.93 -13.91
CA LYS A 63 -7.23 12.45 -15.10
C LYS A 63 -6.16 13.42 -14.60
N GLN A 64 -4.90 13.24 -15.00
CA GLN A 64 -3.91 14.31 -14.84
C GLN A 64 -4.30 15.43 -15.81
N ASP A 65 -4.93 16.48 -15.30
CA ASP A 65 -4.93 17.76 -16.01
C ASP A 65 -3.52 18.34 -15.81
N GLY A 66 -2.71 18.20 -16.86
CA GLY A 66 -1.35 18.75 -16.93
C GLY A 66 -1.33 20.21 -17.35
#